data_AF-A0A0C3QCP5-F1
#
_entry.id   AF-A0A0C3QCP5-F1
#
_cell.length_a   1.000
_cell.length_b   1.000
_cell.length_c   1.000
_cell.angle_alpha   90.00
_cell.angle_beta   90.00
_cell.angle_gamma   90.00
#
_symmetry.space_group_name_H-M   'P 1'
#
loop_
_entity.id
_entity.type
_entity.pdbx_description
1 polymer ?
#
loop_
_entity_poly.entity_id
_entity_poly.type
_entity_poly.pdbx_seq_one_letter_code
_entity_poly.pdbx_strand_id
1 'polypeptide(L)'
;MGVIKGSEASRNFPKGFLDRQAYESQSSRTHFGDPTERSRIYTLFEAYLRLRPPASYDAADRVHSLLAEVEAKGIPGDPIDFLYVDEAQDHLMLEAALLRSICPNPNGLFFAGDTAQTISVESTFRFSELKAFLYRLEREDELVKRGSRKPVDPEFFQLSTNYRSHGGIIRSAAFLVRLIISYFGYCIDSLTPEASLVDVSF
;
A
#
# COMPACT_ATOMS: atom_id res chain seq x y z
N MET A 1 -4.80 7.09 10.05
CA MET A 1 -3.60 6.44 10.61
C MET A 1 -2.63 5.90 9.55
N GLY A 2 -3.12 5.53 8.36
CA GLY A 2 -2.31 4.83 7.36
C GLY A 2 -1.08 5.56 6.82
N VAL A 3 -1.04 6.89 6.78
CA VAL A 3 0.20 7.61 6.39
C VAL A 3 1.20 7.68 7.55
N ILE A 4 0.77 8.24 8.69
CA ILE A 4 1.64 8.52 9.83
C ILE A 4 2.24 7.23 10.41
N LYS A 5 1.47 6.13 10.44
CA LYS A 5 1.91 4.84 11.01
C LYS A 5 2.00 3.68 10.03
N GLY A 6 1.23 3.72 8.95
CA GLY A 6 1.09 2.60 8.01
C GLY A 6 1.91 2.76 6.72
N SER A 7 2.69 3.83 6.60
CA SER A 7 3.59 4.04 5.46
C SER A 7 4.90 3.26 5.66
N GLU A 8 5.60 2.97 4.56
CA GLU A 8 6.95 2.41 4.62
C GLU A 8 7.89 3.25 5.52
N ALA A 9 7.85 4.58 5.37
CA ALA A 9 8.74 5.48 6.08
C ALA A 9 8.61 5.40 7.61
N SER A 10 7.43 5.00 8.12
CA SER A 10 7.19 4.82 9.56
C SER A 10 8.10 3.76 10.20
N ARG A 11 8.62 2.79 9.42
CA ARG A 11 9.56 1.75 9.89
C ARG A 11 10.88 2.33 10.37
N ASN A 12 11.29 3.47 9.83
CA ASN A 12 12.54 4.11 10.17
C ASN A 12 12.48 4.86 11.51
N PHE A 13 11.32 4.89 12.16
CA PHE A 13 11.10 5.60 13.41
C PHE A 13 10.93 4.59 14.57
N PRO A 14 11.66 4.74 15.68
CA PRO A 14 11.60 3.80 16.82
C PRO A 14 10.20 3.61 17.43
N LYS A 15 9.31 4.58 17.23
CA LYS A 15 7.93 4.53 17.74
C LYS A 15 6.93 3.90 16.75
N GLY A 16 7.37 3.47 15.57
CA GLY A 16 6.51 2.95 14.50
C GLY A 16 5.61 4.01 13.86
N PHE A 17 6.00 5.28 13.91
CA PHE A 17 5.27 6.37 13.27
C PHE A 17 6.17 7.56 12.97
N LEU A 18 5.84 8.29 11.91
CA LEU A 18 6.53 9.50 11.47
C LEU A 18 6.47 10.57 12.56
N ASP A 19 7.57 11.27 12.79
CA ASP A 19 7.52 12.51 13.57
C ASP A 19 6.82 13.64 12.78
N ARG A 20 6.53 14.75 13.48
CA ARG A 20 5.81 15.88 12.91
C ARG A 20 6.50 16.45 11.68
N GLN A 21 7.83 16.60 11.76
CA GLN A 21 8.62 17.17 10.67
C GLN A 21 8.63 16.24 9.46
N ALA A 22 8.82 14.95 9.68
CA ALA A 22 8.80 13.93 8.65
C ALA A 22 7.44 13.85 7.95
N TYR A 23 6.33 13.93 8.68
CA TYR A 23 4.99 13.95 8.11
C TYR A 23 4.68 15.26 7.35
N GLU A 24 4.97 16.41 7.94
CA GLU A 24 4.68 17.72 7.32
C GLU A 24 5.54 17.99 6.06
N SER A 25 6.75 17.42 6.00
CA SER A 25 7.66 17.54 4.86
C SER A 25 7.35 16.62 3.68
N GLN A 26 6.40 15.68 3.82
CA GLN A 26 6.01 14.81 2.71
C GLN A 26 5.38 15.64 1.57
N SER A 27 5.56 15.22 0.32
CA SER A 27 5.09 16.01 -0.83
C SER A 27 3.55 16.15 -0.84
N SER A 28 3.04 17.22 -1.45
CA SER A 28 1.60 17.36 -1.78
C SER A 28 1.09 16.35 -2.80
N ARG A 29 1.99 15.65 -3.52
CA ARG A 29 1.64 14.61 -4.50
C ARG A 29 1.25 13.28 -3.86
N THR A 30 1.68 13.04 -2.62
CA THR A 30 1.41 11.80 -1.88
C THR A 30 0.25 11.95 -0.90
N HIS A 31 -0.06 13.17 -0.43
CA HIS A 31 -1.10 13.37 0.59
C HIS A 31 -1.98 14.59 0.33
N PHE A 32 -3.29 14.39 0.49
CA PHE A 32 -4.30 15.44 0.47
C PHE A 32 -4.12 16.42 1.62
N GLY A 33 -4.39 17.68 1.32
CA GLY A 33 -4.48 18.76 2.29
C GLY A 33 -3.31 19.74 2.25
N ASP A 34 -3.63 20.99 2.54
CA ASP A 34 -2.64 22.07 2.61
C ASP A 34 -1.69 21.89 3.83
N PRO A 35 -0.56 22.63 3.90
CA PRO A 35 0.36 22.52 5.03
C PRO A 35 -0.28 22.77 6.40
N THR A 36 -1.30 23.63 6.47
CA THR A 36 -2.03 23.95 7.70
C THR A 36 -2.89 22.76 8.14
N GLU A 37 -3.56 22.11 7.21
CA GLU A 37 -4.37 20.91 7.45
C GLU A 37 -3.50 19.76 7.94
N ARG A 38 -2.31 19.56 7.36
CA ARG A 38 -1.37 18.53 7.82
C ARG A 38 -0.94 18.75 9.26
N SER A 39 -0.60 19.99 9.61
CA SER A 39 -0.22 20.31 10.99
C SER A 39 -1.38 20.10 11.98
N ARG A 40 -2.61 20.40 11.57
CA ARG A 40 -3.83 20.08 12.34
C ARG A 40 -4.03 18.59 12.50
N ILE A 41 -3.90 17.81 11.42
CA ILE A 41 -4.02 16.34 11.46
C ILE A 41 -2.98 15.75 12.42
N TYR A 42 -1.74 16.20 12.37
CA TYR A 42 -0.71 15.70 13.27
C TYR A 42 -0.99 16.08 14.73
N THR A 43 -1.51 17.29 14.97
CA THR A 43 -1.93 17.71 16.31
C THR A 43 -3.07 16.82 16.85
N LEU A 44 -4.03 16.44 16.00
CA LEU A 44 -5.07 15.48 16.36
C LEU A 44 -4.50 14.08 16.64
N PHE A 45 -3.51 13.64 15.86
CA PHE A 45 -2.80 12.39 16.09
C PHE A 45 -2.11 12.37 17.46
N GLU A 46 -1.42 13.44 17.86
CA GLU A 46 -0.81 13.56 19.19
C GLU A 46 -1.85 13.58 20.31
N ALA A 47 -3.00 14.22 20.09
CA ALA A 47 -4.12 14.16 21.03
C ALA A 47 -4.68 12.74 21.16
N TYR A 48 -4.88 12.05 20.03
CA TYR A 48 -5.30 10.64 20.00
C TYR A 48 -4.34 9.75 20.79
N LEU A 49 -3.01 9.87 20.58
CA LEU A 49 -2.03 9.08 21.32
C LEU A 49 -2.06 9.32 22.83
N ARG A 50 -2.39 10.53 23.28
CA ARG A 50 -2.52 10.86 24.72
C ARG A 50 -3.82 10.35 25.33
N LEU A 51 -4.90 10.33 24.55
CA LEU A 51 -6.24 9.97 25.03
C LEU A 51 -6.55 8.48 24.86
N ARG A 52 -5.82 7.76 23.99
CA ARG A 52 -6.07 6.34 23.76
C ARG A 52 -5.75 5.50 25.01
N PRO A 53 -6.57 4.51 25.36
CA PRO A 53 -6.26 3.56 26.42
C PRO A 53 -4.92 2.84 26.19
N PRO A 54 -4.15 2.50 27.24
CA PRO A 54 -2.87 1.81 27.08
C PRO A 54 -2.96 0.42 26.42
N ALA A 55 -4.10 -0.27 26.57
CA ALA A 55 -4.32 -1.61 26.01
C ALA A 55 -4.85 -1.62 24.57
N SER A 56 -5.22 -0.45 24.01
CA SER A 56 -5.71 -0.36 22.64
C SER A 56 -4.56 -0.25 21.65
N TYR A 57 -4.62 -1.07 20.61
CA TYR A 57 -3.75 -1.03 19.45
C TYR A 57 -4.59 -0.84 18.19
N ASP A 58 -4.04 -0.14 17.20
CA ASP A 58 -4.61 -0.08 15.85
C ASP A 58 -3.94 -1.10 14.91
N ALA A 59 -4.41 -1.16 13.65
CA ALA A 59 -3.85 -2.09 12.68
C ALA A 59 -2.35 -1.88 12.45
N ALA A 60 -1.88 -0.63 12.41
CA ALA A 60 -0.46 -0.33 12.23
C ALA A 60 0.38 -0.73 13.46
N ASP A 61 -0.11 -0.52 14.69
CA ASP A 61 0.55 -0.98 15.92
C ASP A 61 0.83 -2.50 15.87
N ARG A 62 -0.15 -3.29 15.40
CA ARG A 62 0.03 -4.74 15.25
C ARG A 62 1.13 -5.09 14.27
N VAL A 63 1.13 -4.46 13.09
CA VAL A 63 2.10 -4.78 12.03
C VAL A 63 3.51 -4.40 12.48
N HIS A 64 3.71 -3.24 13.11
CA HIS A 64 4.99 -2.86 13.71
C HIS A 64 5.46 -3.86 14.76
N SER A 65 4.56 -4.30 15.64
CA SER A 65 4.90 -5.28 16.68
C SER A 65 5.31 -6.62 16.09
N LEU A 66 4.61 -7.09 15.04
CA LEU A 66 4.93 -8.34 14.35
C LEU A 66 6.25 -8.23 13.58
N LEU A 67 6.50 -7.12 12.90
CA LEU A 67 7.77 -6.87 12.20
C LEU A 67 8.95 -6.87 13.17
N ALA A 68 8.83 -6.18 14.31
CA ALA A 68 9.87 -6.16 15.33
C ALA A 68 10.15 -7.56 15.90
N GLU A 69 9.11 -8.36 16.11
CA GLU A 69 9.26 -9.73 16.59
C GLU A 69 9.93 -10.64 15.53
N VAL A 70 9.54 -10.50 14.26
CA VAL A 70 10.16 -11.21 13.13
C VAL A 70 11.63 -10.82 12.96
N GLU A 71 11.96 -9.54 13.09
CA GLU A 71 13.35 -9.07 13.04
C GLU A 71 14.18 -9.60 14.22
N ALA A 72 13.60 -9.71 15.41
CA ALA A 72 14.28 -10.18 16.60
C ALA A 72 14.46 -11.71 16.66
N LYS A 73 13.45 -12.47 16.23
CA LYS A 73 13.38 -13.93 16.45
C LYS A 73 13.35 -14.75 15.16
N GLY A 74 13.21 -14.10 14.00
CA GLY A 74 12.89 -14.77 12.75
C GLY A 74 11.42 -15.16 12.66
N ILE A 75 11.04 -15.72 11.52
CA ILE A 75 9.69 -16.25 11.30
C ILE A 75 9.60 -17.62 11.97
N PRO A 76 8.58 -17.88 12.80
CA PRO A 76 8.39 -19.19 13.38
C PRO A 76 7.92 -20.20 12.33
N GLY A 77 8.46 -21.41 12.39
CA GLY A 77 8.08 -22.50 11.49
C GLY A 77 8.68 -22.39 10.09
N ASP A 78 8.07 -23.08 9.15
CA ASP A 78 8.52 -23.09 7.76
C ASP A 78 8.03 -21.83 7.02
N PRO A 79 8.87 -21.23 6.16
CA PRO A 79 8.48 -20.09 5.36
C PRO A 79 7.39 -20.44 4.34
N ILE A 80 6.65 -19.42 3.90
CA ILE A 80 5.66 -19.56 2.84
C ILE A 80 6.38 -19.47 1.48
N ASP A 81 6.25 -20.49 0.64
CA ASP A 81 6.85 -20.50 -0.70
C ASP A 81 6.13 -19.57 -1.69
N PHE A 82 4.80 -19.49 -1.58
CA PHE A 82 3.94 -18.69 -2.46
C PHE A 82 2.80 -18.03 -1.66
N LEU A 83 2.66 -16.72 -1.81
CA LEU A 83 1.69 -15.88 -1.12
C LEU A 83 0.96 -14.98 -2.12
N TYR A 84 -0.36 -15.15 -2.18
CA TYR A 84 -1.25 -14.36 -3.02
C TYR A 84 -2.11 -13.46 -2.14
N VAL A 85 -2.08 -12.17 -2.41
CA VAL A 85 -2.80 -11.14 -1.67
C VAL A 85 -3.83 -10.54 -2.60
N ASP A 86 -5.10 -10.76 -2.29
CA ASP A 86 -6.22 -10.13 -2.97
C ASP A 86 -6.60 -8.83 -2.25
N GLU A 87 -7.29 -7.92 -2.95
CA GLU A 87 -7.70 -6.60 -2.42
C GLU A 87 -6.54 -5.80 -1.78
N ALA A 88 -5.38 -5.84 -2.43
CA ALA A 88 -4.15 -5.20 -1.95
C ALA A 88 -4.33 -3.71 -1.63
N GLN A 89 -5.28 -3.03 -2.29
CA GLN A 89 -5.60 -1.63 -2.03
C GLN A 89 -6.18 -1.36 -0.64
N ASP A 90 -6.77 -2.35 0.04
CA ASP A 90 -7.36 -2.17 1.37
C ASP A 90 -6.37 -2.39 2.51
N HIS A 91 -5.17 -2.88 2.19
CA HIS A 91 -4.07 -3.10 3.12
C HIS A 91 -3.23 -1.83 3.36
N LEU A 92 -2.64 -1.75 4.55
CA LEU A 92 -1.63 -0.72 4.82
C LEU A 92 -0.37 -1.02 3.99
N MET A 93 0.29 0.02 3.46
CA MET A 93 1.55 -0.16 2.71
C MET A 93 2.58 -0.95 3.53
N LEU A 94 2.65 -0.70 4.83
CA LEU A 94 3.53 -1.39 5.77
C LEU A 94 3.30 -2.93 5.82
N GLU A 95 2.07 -3.40 5.59
CA GLU A 95 1.78 -4.84 5.60
C GLU A 95 2.54 -5.59 4.52
N ALA A 96 2.88 -4.93 3.40
CA ALA A 96 3.72 -5.52 2.36
C ALA A 96 5.09 -5.98 2.87
N ALA A 97 5.69 -5.29 3.85
CA ALA A 97 6.95 -5.73 4.46
C ALA A 97 6.78 -7.00 5.31
N LEU A 98 5.68 -7.10 6.05
CA LEU A 98 5.38 -8.29 6.85
C LEU A 98 5.08 -9.49 5.94
N LEU A 99 4.31 -9.28 4.87
CA LEU A 99 4.00 -10.33 3.88
C LEU A 99 5.26 -10.77 3.12
N ARG A 100 6.16 -9.83 2.80
CA ARG A 100 7.46 -10.14 2.19
C ARG A 100 8.40 -10.86 3.15
N SER A 101 8.34 -10.60 4.45
CA SER A 101 9.20 -11.30 5.41
C SER A 101 8.82 -12.77 5.51
N ILE A 102 7.52 -13.10 5.65
CA ILE A 102 7.04 -14.49 5.75
C ILE A 102 7.17 -15.28 4.44
N CYS A 103 7.35 -14.61 3.30
CA CYS A 103 7.55 -15.22 1.98
C CYS A 103 8.97 -14.90 1.44
N PRO A 104 10.00 -15.71 1.76
CA PRO A 104 11.38 -15.44 1.34
C PRO A 104 11.60 -15.68 -0.16
N ASN A 105 10.74 -16.46 -0.83
CA ASN A 105 10.82 -16.68 -2.27
C ASN A 105 10.53 -15.35 -3.02
N PRO A 106 11.50 -14.79 -3.75
CA PRO A 106 11.32 -13.51 -4.44
C PRO A 106 10.33 -13.59 -5.61
N ASN A 107 10.05 -14.79 -6.13
CA ASN A 107 9.02 -15.04 -7.15
C ASN A 107 7.70 -15.56 -6.55
N GLY A 108 7.62 -15.64 -5.22
CA GLY A 108 6.49 -16.26 -4.51
C GLY A 108 5.36 -15.29 -4.21
N LEU A 109 5.57 -13.98 -4.36
CA LEU A 109 4.65 -12.96 -3.85
C LEU A 109 3.85 -12.32 -4.99
N PHE A 110 2.54 -12.29 -4.85
CA PHE A 110 1.62 -11.72 -5.84
C PHE A 110 0.55 -10.88 -5.17
N PHE A 111 0.37 -9.63 -5.62
CA PHE A 111 -0.66 -8.71 -5.14
C PHE A 111 -1.62 -8.39 -6.27
N ALA A 112 -2.92 -8.56 -6.02
CA ALA A 112 -4.01 -8.14 -6.89
C ALA A 112 -4.89 -7.11 -6.17
N GLY A 113 -5.54 -6.25 -6.95
CA GLY A 113 -6.42 -5.23 -6.40
C GLY A 113 -6.82 -4.18 -7.44
N ASP A 114 -7.64 -3.23 -7.01
CA ASP A 114 -8.08 -2.09 -7.82
C ASP A 114 -8.20 -0.82 -6.96
N THR A 115 -7.32 0.15 -7.21
CA THR A 115 -7.33 1.43 -6.45
C THR A 115 -8.58 2.27 -6.66
N ALA A 116 -9.37 2.04 -7.72
CA ALA A 116 -10.66 2.69 -7.89
C ALA A 116 -11.76 2.08 -6.99
N GLN A 117 -11.49 0.94 -6.35
CA GLN A 117 -12.40 0.20 -5.48
C GLN A 117 -11.97 0.24 -3.99
N THR A 118 -11.04 1.11 -3.61
CA THR A 118 -10.59 1.24 -2.22
C THR A 118 -11.76 1.60 -1.28
N ILE A 119 -12.02 0.72 -0.31
CA ILE A 119 -13.03 0.95 0.74
C ILE A 119 -12.37 1.32 2.08
N SER A 120 -11.10 0.98 2.25
CA SER A 120 -10.31 1.35 3.42
C SER A 120 -9.94 2.84 3.37
N VAL A 121 -10.67 3.66 4.14
CA VAL A 121 -10.46 5.12 4.26
C VAL A 121 -9.03 5.48 4.71
N GLU A 122 -8.34 4.56 5.37
CA GLU A 122 -6.99 4.78 5.86
C GLU A 122 -5.89 4.41 4.85
N SER A 123 -6.24 3.72 3.77
CA SER A 123 -5.28 3.29 2.77
C SER A 123 -4.93 4.43 1.82
N THR A 124 -3.63 4.71 1.71
CA THR A 124 -3.07 5.59 0.66
C THR A 124 -2.41 4.78 -0.44
N PHE A 125 -2.82 3.52 -0.56
CA PHE A 125 -2.20 2.53 -1.43
C PHE A 125 -2.20 2.97 -2.90
N ARG A 126 -1.05 2.76 -3.53
CA ARG A 126 -0.89 2.78 -4.98
C ARG A 126 -0.02 1.62 -5.41
N PHE A 127 -0.30 1.01 -6.55
CA PHE A 127 0.54 -0.03 -7.12
C PHE A 127 1.95 0.48 -7.44
N SER A 128 2.06 1.74 -7.87
CA SER A 128 3.35 2.39 -8.09
C SER A 128 4.18 2.50 -6.80
N GLU A 129 3.55 2.82 -5.67
CA GLU A 129 4.20 2.87 -4.36
C GLU A 129 4.55 1.47 -3.84
N LEU A 130 3.62 0.51 -3.94
CA LEU A 130 3.86 -0.89 -3.58
C LEU A 130 5.04 -1.46 -4.37
N LYS A 131 5.05 -1.26 -5.69
CA LYS A 131 6.15 -1.71 -6.57
C LYS A 131 7.48 -1.11 -6.14
N ALA A 132 7.52 0.19 -5.87
CA ALA A 132 8.71 0.86 -5.41
C ALA A 132 9.17 0.36 -4.03
N PHE A 133 8.22 0.04 -3.15
CA PHE A 133 8.50 -0.50 -1.82
C PHE A 133 9.08 -1.92 -1.90
N LEU A 134 8.43 -2.83 -2.62
CA LEU A 134 8.91 -4.19 -2.85
C LEU A 134 10.28 -4.20 -3.54
N TYR A 135 10.49 -3.28 -4.48
CA TYR A 135 11.79 -3.06 -5.10
C TYR A 135 12.85 -2.76 -4.02
N ARG A 136 12.60 -1.82 -3.10
CA ARG A 136 13.55 -1.47 -2.03
C ARG A 136 13.79 -2.64 -1.07
N LEU A 137 12.73 -3.30 -0.61
CA LEU A 137 12.82 -4.48 0.26
C LEU A 137 13.71 -5.57 -0.33
N GLU A 138 13.59 -5.81 -1.64
CA GLU A 138 14.41 -6.80 -2.33
C GLU A 138 15.91 -6.46 -2.31
N ARG A 139 16.28 -5.18 -2.37
CA ARG A 139 17.69 -4.75 -2.26
C ARG A 139 18.19 -4.75 -0.83
N GLU A 140 17.27 -4.73 0.12
CA GLU A 140 17.57 -4.81 1.54
C GLU A 140 17.78 -6.26 2.01
N ASP A 141 17.33 -7.24 1.24
CA ASP A 141 17.52 -8.68 1.48
C ASP A 141 19.01 -9.02 1.64
N GLU A 142 19.33 -9.73 2.73
CA GLU A 142 20.71 -10.08 3.09
C GLU A 142 21.42 -10.93 2.02
N LEU A 143 20.69 -11.81 1.31
CA LEU A 143 21.27 -12.63 0.25
C LEU A 143 21.63 -11.78 -0.97
N VAL A 144 20.85 -10.73 -1.23
CA VAL A 144 21.11 -9.76 -2.30
C VAL A 144 22.28 -8.86 -1.93
N LYS A 145 22.30 -8.30 -0.72
CA LYS A 145 23.40 -7.45 -0.23
C LYS A 145 24.75 -8.17 -0.22
N ARG A 146 24.76 -9.46 0.12
CA ARG A 146 25.97 -10.30 0.13
C ARG A 146 26.40 -10.77 -1.27
N GLY A 147 25.57 -10.53 -2.30
CA GLY A 147 25.83 -10.99 -3.67
C GLY A 147 25.57 -12.48 -3.88
N SER A 148 25.03 -13.19 -2.88
CA SER A 148 24.69 -14.62 -2.95
C SER A 148 23.48 -14.89 -3.85
N ARG A 149 22.63 -13.87 -4.09
CA ARG A 149 21.44 -13.93 -4.93
C ARG A 149 21.30 -12.65 -5.75
N LYS A 150 20.88 -12.76 -7.01
CA LYS A 150 20.52 -11.56 -7.80
C LYS A 150 19.17 -11.00 -7.32
N PRO A 151 19.00 -9.67 -7.30
CA PRO A 151 17.71 -9.07 -7.01
C PRO A 151 16.69 -9.44 -8.10
N VAL A 152 15.44 -9.63 -7.69
CA VAL A 152 14.29 -9.86 -8.58
C VAL A 152 13.39 -8.64 -8.52
N ASP A 153 13.14 -8.02 -9.68
CA ASP A 153 12.35 -6.80 -9.73
C ASP A 153 10.86 -7.12 -9.71
N PRO A 154 10.06 -6.39 -8.90
CA PRO A 154 8.63 -6.57 -8.93
C PRO A 154 8.10 -6.15 -10.29
N GLU A 155 7.30 -7.02 -10.90
CA GLU A 155 6.62 -6.73 -12.16
C GLU A 155 5.23 -6.16 -11.89
N PHE A 156 4.72 -5.39 -12.85
CA PHE A 156 3.36 -4.86 -12.82
C PHE A 156 2.71 -5.12 -14.16
N PHE A 157 1.51 -5.68 -14.13
CA PHE A 157 0.66 -5.85 -15.30
C PHE A 157 -0.77 -5.48 -14.93
N GLN A 158 -1.57 -5.22 -15.95
CA GLN A 158 -2.96 -4.80 -15.80
C GLN A 158 -3.87 -5.73 -16.59
N LEU A 159 -5.03 -6.05 -16.02
CA LEU A 159 -6.13 -6.68 -16.73
C LEU A 159 -7.09 -5.58 -17.20
N SER A 160 -7.19 -5.37 -18.51
CA SER A 160 -8.04 -4.33 -19.11
C SER A 160 -9.31 -4.88 -19.76
N THR A 161 -9.52 -6.20 -19.73
CA THR A 161 -10.73 -6.82 -20.29
C THR A 161 -11.71 -7.13 -19.17
N ASN A 162 -12.90 -6.54 -19.24
CA ASN A 162 -13.98 -6.81 -18.31
C ASN A 162 -14.92 -7.87 -18.90
N TYR A 163 -15.01 -8.99 -18.21
CA TYR A 163 -15.87 -10.13 -18.60
C TYR A 163 -17.23 -10.13 -17.91
N ARG A 164 -17.50 -9.17 -17.00
CA ARG A 164 -18.67 -9.17 -16.12
C ARG A 164 -19.78 -8.23 -16.58
N SER A 165 -19.41 -7.10 -17.18
CA SER A 165 -20.31 -5.97 -17.42
C SER A 165 -20.48 -5.64 -18.90
N HIS A 166 -21.69 -5.19 -19.25
CA HIS A 166 -22.02 -4.69 -20.57
C HIS A 166 -21.24 -3.42 -20.91
N GLY A 167 -20.90 -3.22 -22.20
CA GLY A 167 -20.08 -2.08 -22.67
C GLY A 167 -20.62 -0.70 -22.26
N GLY A 168 -21.95 -0.54 -22.15
CA GLY A 168 -22.56 0.71 -21.65
C GLY A 168 -22.17 1.05 -20.20
N ILE A 169 -22.14 0.06 -19.31
CA ILE A 169 -21.77 0.25 -17.90
C ILE A 169 -20.28 0.61 -17.80
N ILE A 170 -19.43 -0.10 -18.56
CA ILE A 170 -17.98 0.13 -18.58
C ILE A 170 -17.65 1.54 -19.06
N ARG A 171 -18.29 2.01 -20.14
CA ARG A 171 -18.06 3.37 -20.64
C ARG A 171 -18.43 4.44 -19.61
N SER A 172 -19.54 4.24 -18.90
CA SER A 172 -19.96 5.15 -17.83
C SER A 172 -18.97 5.15 -16.66
N ALA A 173 -18.52 3.98 -16.20
CA ALA A 173 -17.52 3.86 -15.14
C ALA A 173 -16.19 4.49 -15.56
N ALA A 174 -15.71 4.21 -16.78
CA ALA A 174 -14.50 4.78 -17.33
C ALA A 174 -14.55 6.32 -17.42
N PHE A 175 -15.72 6.88 -17.74
CA PHE A 175 -15.92 8.33 -17.73
C PHE A 175 -15.75 8.92 -16.31
N LEU A 176 -16.37 8.32 -15.29
CA LEU A 176 -16.22 8.76 -13.90
C LEU A 176 -14.77 8.65 -13.41
N VAL A 177 -14.09 7.54 -13.70
CA VAL A 177 -12.67 7.34 -13.35
C VAL A 177 -11.80 8.41 -14.02
N ARG A 178 -12.05 8.74 -15.29
CA ARG A 178 -11.34 9.83 -15.99
C ARG A 178 -11.54 11.18 -15.31
N LEU A 179 -12.76 11.49 -14.85
CA LEU A 179 -13.02 12.72 -14.11
C LEU A 179 -12.23 12.74 -12.79
N ILE A 180 -12.24 11.64 -12.03
CA ILE A 180 -11.46 11.52 -10.79
C ILE A 180 -9.97 11.74 -11.07
N ILE A 181 -9.39 11.12 -12.09
CA ILE A 181 -7.98 11.32 -12.45
C ILE A 181 -7.72 12.78 -12.85
N SER A 182 -8.64 13.44 -13.56
CA SER A 182 -8.45 14.82 -14.01
C SER A 182 -8.48 15.85 -12.88
N TYR A 183 -9.38 15.68 -11.90
CA TYR A 183 -9.55 16.61 -10.78
C TYR A 183 -8.72 16.23 -9.55
N PHE A 184 -8.45 14.95 -9.37
CA PHE A 184 -7.78 14.36 -8.22
C PHE A 184 -6.73 13.33 -8.67
N GLY A 185 -5.83 13.72 -9.58
CA GLY A 185 -4.86 12.82 -10.24
C GLY A 185 -3.86 12.09 -9.34
N TYR A 186 -3.92 12.32 -8.03
CA TYR A 186 -3.14 11.63 -7.02
C TYR A 186 -4.01 10.76 -6.08
N CYS A 187 -5.31 10.60 -6.33
CA CYS A 187 -6.19 9.73 -5.52
C CYS A 187 -6.04 8.25 -5.88
N ILE A 188 -5.88 7.92 -7.16
CA ILE A 188 -5.91 6.56 -7.70
C ILE A 188 -4.82 6.37 -8.75
N ASP A 189 -4.44 5.12 -9.05
CA ASP A 189 -3.50 4.83 -10.13
C ASP A 189 -4.15 5.11 -11.50
N SER A 190 -3.36 5.69 -12.42
CA SER A 190 -3.80 5.95 -13.79
C SER A 190 -3.64 4.69 -14.64
N LEU A 191 -4.70 3.88 -14.70
CA LEU A 191 -4.74 2.61 -15.41
C LEU A 191 -5.40 2.73 -16.79
N THR A 192 -5.11 1.77 -17.68
CA THR A 192 -5.75 1.67 -18.99
C THR A 192 -7.26 1.45 -18.81
N PRO A 193 -8.14 2.18 -19.51
CA PRO A 193 -9.58 1.95 -19.40
C PRO A 193 -9.97 0.52 -19.76
N GLU A 194 -10.93 -0.03 -19.03
CA GLU A 194 -11.47 -1.37 -19.32
C GLU A 194 -12.27 -1.38 -20.63
N ALA A 195 -12.25 -2.53 -21.31
CA ALA A 195 -13.06 -2.82 -22.49
C ALA A 195 -13.97 -4.04 -22.24
N SER A 196 -15.20 -4.00 -22.75
CA SER A 196 -16.10 -5.17 -22.75
C SER A 196 -15.82 -6.02 -23.99
N LEU A 197 -15.96 -7.34 -23.85
CA LEU A 197 -16.17 -8.25 -24.99
C LEU A 197 -17.66 -8.48 -25.29
N VAL A 198 -18.55 -7.97 -24.44
CA VAL A 198 -20.01 -8.12 -24.55
C VAL A 198 -20.58 -6.82 -25.08
N ASP A 199 -20.40 -6.57 -26.38
CA ASP A 199 -21.16 -5.55 -27.11
C ASP A 199 -22.43 -6.22 -27.65
N VAL A 200 -23.57 -5.97 -27.00
CA VAL A 200 -24.87 -6.28 -27.59
C VAL A 200 -25.33 -5.01 -28.30
N SER A 201 -25.16 -4.98 -29.61
CA SER A 201 -25.78 -3.97 -30.47
C SER A 201 -27.31 -4.11 -30.36
N PHE A 202 -27.97 -3.07 -29.84
CA PHE A 202 -29.43 -2.90 -29.95
C PHE A 202 -29.77 -2.18 -31.25
#